data_AF-A0A6A5U9J6-F1
#
_entry.id   AF-A0A6A5U9J6-F1
#
_cell.length_a   1.000
_cell.length_b   1.000
_cell.length_c   1.000
_cell.angle_alpha   90.00
_cell.angle_beta   90.00
_cell.angle_gamma   90.00
#
_symmetry.space_group_name_H-M   'P 1'
#
loop_
_entity.id
_entity.type
_entity.pdbx_description
1 polymer ?
#
loop_
_entity_poly.entity_id
_entity_poly.type
_entity_poly.pdbx_seq_one_letter_code
_entity_poly.pdbx_strand_id
1 'polypeptide(L)'
;MRCPGSPCNRGPHCWRDPFGKKHFKLQTHHLKALVQLVEEGYILNTHNDVPEDIREQLYAEEEQRRDRQSAGSSMSRTSLPPITITNVLPQHSGESPSTTCAGSALSSKERAPRRISLDIPGPRDLAVAAYSQWQQSNVVDEAQKIEYQKACDATLLEMLDLEQVYEDQDPDFFIQSGVKRGIARRFVSDIGRWAELYK
;
A
#
# COMPACT_ATOMS: atom_id res chain seq x y z
N MET A 1 6.37 -18.83 23.44
CA MET A 1 5.51 -18.08 22.49
C MET A 1 4.59 -19.01 21.67
N ARG A 2 3.65 -19.70 22.34
CA ARG A 2 2.61 -20.48 21.66
C ARG A 2 1.44 -19.55 21.34
N CYS A 3 0.81 -19.70 20.17
CA CYS A 3 -0.36 -18.87 19.87
C CYS A 3 -1.47 -19.16 20.90
N PRO A 4 -2.10 -18.14 21.52
CA PRO A 4 -3.14 -18.31 22.55
C PRO A 4 -4.49 -18.87 22.02
N GLY A 5 -4.52 -19.43 20.81
CA GLY A 5 -5.75 -19.90 20.16
C GLY A 5 -6.58 -18.75 19.57
N SER A 6 -7.80 -19.07 19.11
CA SER A 6 -8.71 -18.14 18.40
C SER A 6 -8.76 -16.77 19.09
N PRO A 7 -8.54 -15.66 18.35
CA PRO A 7 -8.80 -15.42 16.91
C PRO A 7 -7.57 -15.56 15.96
N CYS A 8 -6.58 -16.36 16.31
CA CYS A 8 -5.32 -16.49 15.57
C CYS A 8 -5.37 -17.55 14.45
N ASN A 9 -5.47 -17.12 13.18
CA ASN A 9 -5.43 -18.01 11.99
C ASN A 9 -4.02 -18.21 11.40
N ARG A 10 -2.96 -17.75 12.09
CA ARG A 10 -1.60 -17.64 11.55
C ARG A 10 -0.75 -18.93 11.73
N GLY A 11 -1.28 -19.95 12.41
CA GLY A 11 -0.60 -21.24 12.63
C GLY A 11 -0.19 -21.47 14.10
N PRO A 12 0.57 -22.54 14.39
CA PRO A 12 0.88 -22.95 15.77
C PRO A 12 1.77 -21.95 16.54
N HIS A 13 2.57 -21.17 15.82
CA HIS A 13 3.46 -20.16 16.39
C HIS A 13 3.14 -18.80 15.77
N CYS A 14 2.78 -17.84 16.61
CA CYS A 14 2.59 -16.46 16.18
C CYS A 14 3.27 -15.52 17.18
N TRP A 15 3.70 -14.37 16.67
CA TRP A 15 4.10 -13.24 17.48
C TRP A 15 2.99 -12.20 17.47
N ARG A 16 2.65 -11.64 18.63
CA ARG A 16 1.63 -10.60 18.77
C ARG A 16 2.33 -9.28 18.96
N ASP A 17 2.10 -8.35 18.05
CA ASP A 17 2.64 -7.01 18.13
C ASP A 17 2.00 -6.26 19.32
N PRO A 18 2.82 -5.71 20.24
CA PRO A 18 2.34 -4.95 21.39
C PRO A 18 1.61 -3.66 21.02
N PHE A 19 1.90 -3.07 19.85
CA PHE A 19 1.32 -1.79 19.42
C PHE A 19 0.08 -1.98 18.54
N GLY A 20 0.14 -2.87 17.55
CA GLY A 20 -0.93 -3.06 16.57
C GLY A 20 -1.97 -4.12 16.91
N LYS A 21 -1.80 -4.91 17.98
CA LYS A 21 -2.59 -6.13 18.28
C LYS A 21 -2.64 -7.13 17.11
N LYS A 22 -1.78 -6.99 16.11
CA LYS A 22 -1.71 -7.85 14.93
C LYS A 22 -0.88 -9.09 15.27
N HIS A 23 -1.33 -10.23 14.76
CA HIS A 23 -0.60 -11.49 14.89
C HIS A 23 0.21 -11.74 13.63
N PHE A 24 1.52 -11.88 13.78
CA PHE A 24 2.46 -12.26 12.74
C PHE A 24 2.75 -13.75 12.83
N LYS A 25 2.87 -14.40 11.67
CA LYS A 25 3.20 -15.83 11.61
C LYS A 25 4.71 -15.97 11.83
N LEU A 26 5.11 -16.77 12.82
CA LEU A 26 6.51 -17.11 13.00
C LEU A 26 6.86 -18.27 12.07
N GLN A 27 7.76 -18.01 11.12
CA GLN A 27 8.36 -19.03 10.27
C GLN A 27 9.48 -19.77 11.00
N THR A 28 9.92 -20.90 10.43
CA THR A 28 10.96 -21.75 11.01
C THR A 28 12.28 -21.01 11.24
N HIS A 29 12.67 -20.09 10.37
CA HIS A 29 13.92 -19.34 10.53
C HIS A 29 13.82 -18.30 11.66
N HIS A 30 12.67 -17.64 11.83
CA HIS A 30 12.40 -16.77 13.00
C HIS A 30 12.50 -17.55 14.31
N LEU A 31 11.96 -18.77 14.34
CA LEU A 31 12.04 -19.64 15.51
C LEU A 31 13.50 -20.04 15.82
N LYS A 32 14.32 -20.29 14.80
CA LYS A 32 15.76 -20.59 14.99
C LYS A 32 16.51 -19.41 15.57
N ALA A 33 16.28 -18.19 15.06
CA ALA A 33 16.89 -16.98 15.58
C ALA A 33 16.51 -16.74 17.05
N LEU A 34 15.23 -16.93 17.39
CA LEU A 34 14.76 -16.84 18.78
C LEU A 34 15.41 -17.88 19.71
N VAL A 35 15.64 -19.11 19.23
CA VAL A 35 16.33 -20.15 20.00
C VAL A 35 17.79 -19.78 20.23
N GLN A 36 18.49 -19.29 19.21
CA GLN A 36 19.88 -18.87 19.31
C GLN A 36 20.06 -17.76 20.35
N LEU A 37 19.15 -16.78 20.38
CA LEU A 37 19.18 -15.71 21.38
C LEU A 37 19.02 -16.24 22.81
N VAL A 38 18.18 -17.26 23.02
CA VAL A 38 18.02 -17.89 24.33
C VAL A 38 19.28 -18.67 24.72
N GLU A 39 19.93 -19.34 23.76
CA GLU A 39 21.20 -20.03 23.97
C GLU A 39 22.34 -19.05 24.33
N GLU A 40 22.32 -17.84 23.77
CA GLU A 40 23.25 -16.74 24.08
C GLU A 40 22.95 -16.05 25.44
N GLY A 41 21.93 -16.52 26.18
CA GLY A 41 21.60 -16.04 27.52
C GLY A 41 20.50 -14.99 27.58
N TYR A 42 19.81 -14.72 26.46
CA TYR A 42 18.69 -13.78 26.41
C TYR A 42 17.40 -14.41 26.95
N ILE A 43 16.67 -13.68 27.80
CA ILE A 43 15.43 -14.20 28.42
C ILE A 43 14.23 -13.83 27.55
N LEU A 44 13.75 -14.80 26.74
CA LEU A 44 12.52 -14.68 25.95
C LEU A 44 11.33 -15.31 26.67
N ASN A 45 10.78 -14.63 27.68
CA ASN A 45 9.64 -15.15 28.45
C ASN A 45 8.28 -14.81 27.83
N THR A 46 8.18 -13.64 27.21
CA THR A 46 6.93 -13.08 26.72
C THR A 46 7.04 -12.58 25.29
N HIS A 47 5.89 -12.34 24.65
CA HIS A 47 5.84 -11.76 23.30
C HIS A 47 6.47 -10.36 23.21
N ASN A 48 6.72 -9.69 24.34
CA ASN A 48 7.38 -8.38 24.36
C ASN A 48 8.90 -8.45 24.30
N ASP A 49 9.49 -9.63 24.54
CA ASP A 49 10.94 -9.79 24.65
C ASP A 49 11.60 -10.07 23.29
N VAL A 50 10.83 -10.04 22.19
CA VAL A 50 11.37 -10.30 20.84
C VAL A 50 12.22 -9.12 20.36
N PRO A 51 13.51 -9.34 20.03
CA PRO A 51 14.40 -8.27 19.56
C PRO A 51 13.90 -7.57 18.32
N GLU A 52 14.30 -6.30 18.15
CA GLU A 52 13.89 -5.45 17.03
C GLU A 52 14.23 -6.09 15.68
N ASP A 53 15.39 -6.71 15.54
CA ASP A 53 15.84 -7.36 14.30
C ASP A 53 14.84 -8.42 13.78
N ILE A 54 14.26 -9.21 14.70
CA ILE A 54 13.27 -10.24 14.37
C ILE A 54 11.91 -9.59 14.09
N ARG A 55 11.59 -8.48 14.77
CA ARG A 55 10.36 -7.71 14.51
C ARG A 55 10.40 -7.10 13.10
N GLU A 56 11.51 -6.46 12.75
CA GLU A 56 11.74 -5.89 11.42
C GLU A 56 11.64 -6.95 10.33
N GLN A 57 12.26 -8.11 10.53
CA GLN A 57 12.19 -9.20 9.56
C GLN A 57 10.75 -9.72 9.37
N LEU A 58 9.95 -9.79 10.44
CA LEU A 58 8.53 -10.15 10.35
C LEU A 58 7.69 -9.11 9.59
N TYR A 59 8.00 -7.81 9.74
CA TYR A 59 7.34 -6.74 9.00
C TYR A 59 7.69 -6.80 7.51
N ALA A 60 8.97 -6.91 7.18
CA ALA A 60 9.46 -6.99 5.81
C ALA A 60 8.91 -8.22 5.06
N GLU A 61 8.82 -9.38 5.72
CA GLU A 61 8.25 -10.59 5.11
C GLU A 61 6.74 -10.50 4.86
N GLU A 62 5.99 -9.87 5.78
CA GLU A 62 4.54 -9.68 5.60
C GLU A 62 4.26 -8.67 4.48
N GLU A 63 5.08 -7.62 4.35
CA GLU A 63 5.03 -6.66 3.25
C GLU A 63 5.35 -7.34 1.91
N GLN A 64 6.46 -8.06 1.81
CA GLN A 64 6.82 -8.81 0.60
C GLN A 64 5.74 -9.83 0.19
N ARG A 65 5.09 -10.47 1.17
CA ARG A 65 3.98 -11.39 0.91
C ARG A 65 2.75 -10.65 0.37
N ARG A 66 2.46 -9.45 0.88
CA ARG A 66 1.37 -8.60 0.38
C ARG A 66 1.66 -8.14 -1.05
N ASP A 67 2.90 -7.74 -1.35
CA ASP A 67 3.31 -7.32 -2.69
C ASP A 67 3.23 -8.43 -3.72
N ARG A 68 3.60 -9.67 -3.34
CA ARG A 68 3.42 -10.83 -4.21
C ARG A 68 1.95 -11.16 -4.45
N GLN A 69 1.09 -10.92 -3.47
CA GLN A 69 -0.35 -11.14 -3.61
C GLN A 69 -1.03 -10.04 -4.43
N SER A 70 -0.59 -8.79 -4.34
CA SER A 70 -1.06 -7.71 -5.20
C SER A 70 -0.54 -7.87 -6.65
N ALA A 71 0.71 -8.30 -6.83
CA ALA A 71 1.26 -8.63 -8.14
C ALA A 71 0.58 -9.86 -8.77
N GLY A 72 0.25 -10.88 -7.96
CA GLY A 72 -0.48 -12.07 -8.40
C GLY A 72 -1.98 -11.80 -8.69
N SER A 73 -2.60 -10.86 -7.99
CA SER A 73 -3.98 -10.43 -8.24
C SER A 73 -4.10 -9.44 -9.42
N SER A 74 -2.97 -8.86 -9.86
CA SER A 74 -2.84 -8.01 -11.05
C SER A 74 -2.38 -8.79 -12.30
N MET A 75 -2.24 -10.12 -12.23
CA MET A 75 -2.09 -10.96 -13.42
C MET A 75 -3.47 -11.28 -13.99
N SER A 76 -3.96 -10.31 -14.74
CA SER A 76 -5.07 -10.39 -15.68
C SER A 76 -5.13 -11.74 -16.38
N ARG A 77 -6.31 -12.36 -16.32
CA ARG A 77 -6.76 -13.25 -17.40
C ARG A 77 -6.72 -12.45 -18.69
N THR A 78 -6.19 -13.06 -19.77
CA THR A 78 -6.32 -12.69 -21.20
C THR A 78 -5.72 -11.33 -21.60
N SER A 79 -4.60 -11.25 -22.35
CA SER A 79 -4.51 -11.67 -23.75
C SER A 79 -3.07 -12.03 -24.17
N LEU A 80 -2.74 -13.32 -24.10
CA LEU A 80 -1.65 -13.84 -24.94
C LEU A 80 -2.27 -14.21 -26.30
N PRO A 81 -1.72 -13.76 -27.44
CA PRO A 81 -2.19 -14.24 -28.73
C PRO A 81 -1.97 -15.77 -28.83
N PRO A 82 -2.83 -16.52 -29.54
CA PRO A 82 -2.69 -17.96 -29.66
C PRO A 82 -1.34 -18.30 -30.32
N ILE A 83 -0.54 -19.12 -29.66
CA ILE A 83 0.68 -19.68 -30.24
C ILE A 83 0.24 -20.78 -31.20
N THR A 84 0.12 -20.44 -32.49
CA THR A 84 -0.06 -21.43 -33.55
C THR A 84 1.27 -22.14 -33.79
N ILE A 85 1.44 -23.33 -33.24
CA ILE A 85 2.59 -24.20 -33.56
C ILE A 85 2.25 -24.97 -34.83
N THR A 86 2.64 -24.46 -35.99
CA THR A 86 2.54 -25.17 -37.27
C THR A 86 3.82 -25.98 -37.49
N ASN A 87 3.74 -27.29 -37.30
CA ASN A 87 4.82 -28.20 -37.67
C ASN A 87 4.71 -28.53 -39.17
N VAL A 88 5.49 -27.85 -40.02
CA VAL A 88 5.64 -28.22 -41.44
C VAL A 88 7.11 -28.14 -41.88
N LEU A 89 7.52 -29.19 -42.58
CA LEU A 89 8.86 -29.56 -43.04
C LEU A 89 9.45 -28.55 -44.05
N PRO A 90 10.79 -28.40 -44.18
CA PRO A 90 11.38 -27.40 -45.08
C PRO A 90 11.26 -27.83 -46.54
N GLN A 91 10.59 -27.02 -47.37
CA GLN A 91 10.62 -27.22 -48.81
C GLN A 91 10.58 -25.89 -49.58
N HIS A 92 11.76 -25.48 -50.04
CA HIS A 92 12.13 -24.73 -51.26
C HIS A 92 11.42 -23.41 -51.64
N SER A 93 12.27 -22.38 -51.78
CA SER A 93 12.33 -21.38 -52.86
C SER A 93 11.07 -20.64 -53.33
N GLY A 94 11.11 -19.29 -53.28
CA GLY A 94 10.45 -18.45 -54.29
C GLY A 94 9.80 -17.16 -53.78
N GLU A 95 10.47 -16.06 -54.07
CA GLU A 95 9.89 -14.75 -54.49
C GLU A 95 9.20 -13.79 -53.50
N SER A 96 9.82 -12.60 -53.41
CA SER A 96 9.28 -11.26 -53.08
C SER A 96 8.09 -10.88 -54.00
N PRO A 97 7.28 -9.81 -53.75
CA PRO A 97 7.74 -8.47 -53.34
C PRO A 97 6.83 -7.60 -52.42
N SER A 98 7.52 -6.63 -51.80
CA SER A 98 7.18 -5.21 -51.60
C SER A 98 5.76 -4.77 -51.25
N THR A 99 5.59 -3.99 -50.17
CA THR A 99 4.96 -2.64 -50.23
C THR A 99 5.35 -1.80 -49.00
N THR A 100 5.76 -0.57 -49.29
CA THR A 100 6.02 0.63 -48.45
C THR A 100 4.87 0.90 -47.45
N CYS A 101 5.03 1.63 -46.35
CA CYS A 101 4.98 3.10 -46.29
C CYS A 101 5.51 3.62 -44.94
N ALA A 102 6.27 4.70 -45.00
CA ALA A 102 6.73 5.49 -43.87
C ALA A 102 5.57 6.25 -43.20
N GLY A 103 5.56 6.27 -41.87
CA GLY A 103 4.73 7.15 -41.04
C GLY A 103 5.59 7.72 -39.92
N SER A 104 6.24 8.86 -40.20
CA SER A 104 6.89 9.69 -39.19
C SER A 104 5.80 10.27 -38.28
N ALA A 105 5.67 9.74 -37.06
CA ALA A 105 4.91 10.38 -36.00
C ALA A 105 5.92 11.02 -35.05
N LEU A 106 5.94 12.36 -35.02
CA LEU A 106 6.66 13.13 -34.02
C LEU A 106 6.25 12.62 -32.63
N SER A 107 7.20 11.99 -31.94
CA SER A 107 7.08 11.73 -30.51
C SER A 107 7.23 13.06 -29.79
N SER A 108 6.14 13.81 -29.74
CA SER A 108 5.93 14.82 -28.71
C SER A 108 6.08 14.08 -27.39
N LYS A 109 7.23 14.27 -26.72
CA LYS A 109 7.38 13.98 -25.30
C LYS A 109 6.39 14.86 -24.56
N GLU A 110 5.14 14.45 -24.53
CA GLU A 110 4.21 14.85 -23.50
C GLU A 110 4.87 14.36 -22.22
N ARG A 111 5.49 15.29 -21.50
CA ARG A 111 5.98 15.04 -20.16
C ARG A 111 4.73 14.64 -19.38
N ALA A 112 4.55 13.34 -19.18
CA ALA A 112 3.61 12.82 -18.22
C ALA A 112 3.75 13.68 -16.96
N PRO A 113 2.66 14.23 -16.41
CA PRO A 113 2.74 15.01 -15.19
C PRO A 113 3.49 14.14 -14.19
N ARG A 114 4.56 14.69 -13.62
CA ARG A 114 5.31 14.00 -12.57
C ARG A 114 4.31 13.82 -11.44
N ARG A 115 3.71 12.62 -11.32
CA ARG A 115 2.90 12.29 -10.15
C ARG A 115 3.80 12.52 -8.96
N ILE A 116 3.42 13.48 -8.13
CA ILE A 116 4.14 13.74 -6.88
C ILE A 116 3.73 12.59 -5.97
N SER A 117 4.56 11.54 -5.95
CA SER A 117 4.34 10.40 -5.06
C SER A 117 4.54 10.90 -3.64
N LEU A 118 3.46 11.02 -2.88
CA LEU A 118 3.56 11.13 -1.43
C LEU A 118 3.86 9.73 -0.93
N ASP A 119 5.09 9.50 -0.46
CA ASP A 119 5.50 8.22 0.11
C ASP A 119 4.85 8.03 1.49
N ILE A 120 3.55 7.70 1.49
CA ILE A 120 2.73 7.55 2.69
C ILE A 120 2.78 6.09 3.13
N PRO A 121 3.37 5.77 4.30
CA PRO A 121 3.51 4.39 4.72
C PRO A 121 2.17 3.78 5.17
N GLY A 122 2.01 2.49 4.89
CA GLY A 122 0.89 1.68 5.40
C GLY A 122 -0.36 1.64 4.52
N PRO A 123 -1.46 1.04 5.01
CA PRO A 123 -2.70 0.92 4.24
C PRO A 123 -3.37 2.28 3.98
N ARG A 124 -3.85 2.49 2.75
CA ARG A 124 -4.42 3.77 2.28
C ARG A 124 -5.63 4.23 3.10
N ASP A 125 -6.53 3.32 3.40
CA ASP A 125 -7.71 3.56 4.25
C ASP A 125 -7.32 3.99 5.67
N LEU A 126 -6.31 3.33 6.25
CA LEU A 126 -5.78 3.69 7.56
C LEU A 126 -5.00 5.01 7.53
N ALA A 127 -4.32 5.31 6.42
CA ALA A 127 -3.63 6.58 6.24
C ALA A 127 -4.62 7.76 6.24
N VAL A 128 -5.76 7.62 5.54
CA VAL A 128 -6.84 8.63 5.56
C VAL A 128 -7.35 8.85 6.99
N ALA A 129 -7.56 7.77 7.75
CA ALA A 129 -8.00 7.86 9.13
C ALA A 129 -6.94 8.51 10.05
N ALA A 130 -5.67 8.14 9.91
CA ALA A 130 -4.56 8.70 10.68
C ALA A 130 -4.37 10.19 10.38
N TYR A 131 -4.49 10.58 9.12
CA TYR A 131 -4.44 11.97 8.69
C TYR A 131 -5.58 12.80 9.31
N SER A 132 -6.82 12.27 9.31
CA SER A 132 -7.94 12.95 9.95
C SER A 132 -7.72 13.11 11.46
N GLN A 133 -7.20 12.08 12.15
CA GLN A 133 -6.86 12.18 13.57
C GLN A 133 -5.78 13.26 13.83
N TRP A 134 -4.78 13.34 12.95
CA TRP A 134 -3.77 14.40 13.03
C TRP A 134 -4.39 15.78 12.82
N GLN A 135 -5.27 15.96 11.82
CA GLN A 135 -6.00 17.22 11.61
C GLN A 135 -6.82 17.63 12.85
N GLN A 136 -7.55 16.68 13.44
CA GLN A 136 -8.33 16.90 14.65
C GLN A 136 -7.46 17.25 15.86
N SER A 137 -6.22 16.76 15.94
CA SER A 137 -5.27 17.09 17.01
C SER A 137 -4.74 18.52 16.91
N ASN A 138 -4.82 19.15 15.73
CA ASN A 138 -4.40 20.54 15.50
C ASN A 138 -5.51 21.57 15.82
N VAL A 139 -6.71 21.12 16.24
CA VAL A 139 -7.84 21.99 16.58
C VAL A 139 -8.44 21.66 17.94
N VAL A 140 -8.78 22.70 18.72
CA VAL A 140 -9.41 22.54 20.04
C VAL A 140 -10.94 22.47 19.93
N ASP A 141 -11.50 23.18 18.95
CA ASP A 141 -12.94 23.31 18.75
C ASP A 141 -13.57 22.01 18.22
N GLU A 142 -14.52 21.47 18.97
CA GLU A 142 -15.20 20.21 18.64
C GLU A 142 -16.01 20.32 17.33
N ALA A 143 -16.57 21.50 17.03
CA ALA A 143 -17.27 21.70 15.77
C ALA A 143 -16.34 21.52 14.56
N GLN A 144 -15.10 22.02 14.64
CA GLN A 144 -14.10 21.82 13.59
C GLN A 144 -13.63 20.36 13.49
N LYS A 145 -13.49 19.66 14.62
CA LYS A 145 -13.16 18.21 14.59
C LYS A 145 -14.22 17.40 13.86
N ILE A 146 -15.50 17.70 14.08
CA ILE A 146 -16.61 17.06 13.37
C ILE A 146 -16.51 17.33 11.86
N GLU A 147 -16.13 18.54 11.45
CA GLU A 147 -15.96 18.85 10.02
C GLU A 147 -14.78 18.09 9.39
N TYR A 148 -13.67 17.89 10.11
CA TYR A 148 -12.58 17.02 9.66
C TYR A 148 -12.97 15.54 9.61
N GLN A 149 -13.81 15.10 10.53
CA GLN A 149 -14.37 13.74 10.49
C GLN A 149 -15.25 13.55 9.24
N LYS A 150 -16.11 14.51 8.91
CA LYS A 150 -16.92 14.47 7.68
C LYS A 150 -16.06 14.38 6.41
N ALA A 151 -14.96 15.14 6.35
CA ALA A 151 -14.03 15.06 5.22
C ALA A 151 -13.38 13.67 5.10
N CYS A 152 -13.02 13.06 6.22
CA CYS A 152 -12.52 11.68 6.27
C CYS A 152 -13.57 10.69 5.77
N ASP A 153 -14.80 10.79 6.29
CA ASP A 153 -15.90 9.90 5.93
C ASP A 153 -16.23 10.02 4.43
N ALA A 154 -16.26 11.24 3.88
CA ALA A 154 -16.48 11.48 2.45
C ALA A 154 -15.37 10.87 1.58
N THR A 155 -14.11 10.99 2.01
CA THR A 155 -12.96 10.39 1.31
C THR A 155 -13.09 8.87 1.25
N LEU A 156 -13.39 8.24 2.39
CA LEU A 156 -13.54 6.79 2.50
C LEU A 156 -14.78 6.27 1.77
N LEU A 157 -15.87 7.03 1.76
CA LEU A 157 -17.12 6.67 1.09
C LEU A 157 -16.93 6.57 -0.43
N GLU A 158 -16.19 7.50 -1.02
CA GLU A 158 -15.83 7.48 -2.44
C GLU A 158 -14.61 6.60 -2.75
N MET A 159 -14.09 5.87 -1.75
CA MET A 159 -12.92 5.01 -1.84
C MET A 159 -11.65 5.72 -2.36
N LEU A 160 -11.51 7.00 -2.01
CA LEU A 160 -10.33 7.80 -2.35
C LEU A 160 -9.23 7.59 -1.31
N ASP A 161 -7.99 7.71 -1.74
CA ASP A 161 -6.81 7.77 -0.86
C ASP A 161 -6.20 9.18 -0.82
N LEU A 162 -5.26 9.40 0.12
CA LEU A 162 -4.64 10.71 0.30
C LEU A 162 -3.76 11.14 -0.88
N GLU A 163 -3.19 10.21 -1.65
CA GLU A 163 -2.43 10.54 -2.85
C GLU A 163 -3.38 11.10 -3.92
N GLN A 164 -4.52 10.45 -4.14
CA GLN A 164 -5.55 10.90 -5.08
C GLN A 164 -6.11 12.27 -4.69
N VAL A 165 -6.48 12.46 -3.42
CA VAL A 165 -6.98 13.76 -2.93
C VAL A 165 -5.93 14.85 -3.09
N TYR A 166 -4.65 14.51 -2.87
CA TYR A 166 -3.54 15.45 -3.08
C TYR A 166 -3.25 15.72 -4.56
N GLU A 167 -3.44 14.75 -5.45
CA GLU A 167 -3.31 14.93 -6.90
C GLU A 167 -4.41 15.83 -7.46
N ASP A 168 -5.66 15.60 -7.05
CA ASP A 168 -6.82 16.32 -7.58
C ASP A 168 -6.87 17.78 -7.11
N GLN A 169 -6.31 18.08 -5.92
CA GLN A 169 -6.34 19.41 -5.30
C GLN A 169 -7.74 20.06 -5.37
N ASP A 170 -8.80 19.28 -5.09
CA ASP A 170 -10.19 19.72 -5.23
C ASP A 170 -10.89 19.88 -3.86
N PRO A 171 -10.90 21.11 -3.29
CA PRO A 171 -11.71 21.41 -2.12
C PRO A 171 -13.22 21.40 -2.38
N ASP A 172 -13.67 21.59 -3.62
CA ASP A 172 -15.09 21.74 -3.93
C ASP A 172 -15.82 20.39 -3.81
N PHE A 173 -15.14 19.27 -4.04
CA PHE A 173 -15.62 17.93 -3.67
C PHE A 173 -16.12 17.86 -2.22
N PHE A 174 -15.26 18.24 -1.26
CA PHE A 174 -15.61 18.19 0.16
C PHE A 174 -16.72 19.17 0.54
N ILE A 175 -16.75 20.33 -0.12
CA ILE A 175 -17.81 21.33 0.10
C ILE A 175 -19.17 20.77 -0.34
N GLN A 176 -19.21 20.07 -1.47
CA GLN A 176 -20.40 19.39 -1.97
C GLN A 176 -20.83 18.24 -1.04
N SER A 177 -19.88 17.55 -0.41
CA SER A 177 -20.14 16.56 0.64
C SER A 177 -20.58 17.16 1.99
N GLY A 178 -20.71 18.49 2.09
CA GLY A 178 -21.23 19.17 3.29
C GLY A 178 -20.18 19.61 4.30
N VAL A 179 -18.88 19.57 3.94
CA VAL A 179 -17.78 20.10 4.75
C VAL A 179 -17.70 21.61 4.60
N LYS A 180 -17.43 22.35 5.69
CA LYS A 180 -17.21 23.80 5.60
C LYS A 180 -16.02 24.15 4.70
N ARG A 181 -16.18 25.16 3.83
CA ARG A 181 -15.17 25.63 2.86
C ARG A 181 -13.76 25.83 3.43
N GLY A 182 -13.64 26.37 4.64
CA GLY A 182 -12.33 26.57 5.28
C GLY A 182 -11.62 25.25 5.61
N ILE A 183 -12.38 24.28 6.13
CA ILE A 183 -11.90 22.95 6.49
C ILE A 183 -11.56 22.16 5.22
N ALA A 184 -12.44 22.18 4.22
CA ALA A 184 -12.19 21.53 2.93
C ALA A 184 -10.86 21.97 2.30
N ARG A 185 -10.60 23.28 2.26
CA ARG A 185 -9.34 23.82 1.72
C ARG A 185 -8.13 23.34 2.53
N ARG A 186 -8.21 23.41 3.86
CA ARG A 186 -7.11 23.01 4.74
C ARG A 186 -6.84 21.50 4.65
N PHE A 187 -7.91 20.70 4.59
CA PHE A 187 -7.85 19.25 4.47
C PHE A 187 -7.11 18.79 3.22
N VAL A 188 -7.24 19.48 2.09
CA VAL A 188 -6.51 19.14 0.86
C VAL A 188 -5.07 19.67 0.90
N SER A 189 -4.87 20.91 1.35
CA SER A 189 -3.55 21.56 1.33
C SER A 189 -2.53 20.94 2.30
N ASP A 190 -2.99 20.42 3.44
CA ASP A 190 -2.10 19.93 4.49
C ASP A 190 -1.63 18.48 4.28
N ILE A 191 -2.17 17.76 3.28
CA ILE A 191 -1.82 16.35 3.04
C ILE A 191 -0.31 16.21 2.78
N GLY A 192 0.26 17.09 1.94
CA GLY A 192 1.71 17.06 1.66
C GLY A 192 2.55 17.29 2.92
N ARG A 193 2.13 18.23 3.78
CA ARG A 193 2.81 18.49 5.05
C ARG A 193 2.74 17.31 6.01
N TRP A 194 1.58 16.66 6.10
CA TRP A 194 1.43 15.48 6.93
C TRP A 194 2.27 14.32 6.41
N ALA A 195 2.27 14.09 5.09
CA ALA A 195 3.08 13.06 4.46
C ALA A 195 4.59 13.27 4.66
N GLU A 196 5.08 14.51 4.78
CA GLU A 196 6.47 14.78 5.15
C GLU A 196 6.77 14.48 6.62
N LEU A 197 5.81 14.69 7.52
CA LEU A 197 5.97 14.47 8.96
C LEU A 197 5.77 13.01 9.38
N TYR A 198 5.05 12.23 8.59
CA TYR A 198 4.65 10.85 8.90
C TYR A 198 5.59 9.80 8.29
N LYS A 199 6.77 10.23 7.82
CA LYS A 199 7.86 9.36 7.33
C LYS A 199 8.69 8.79 8.48
#